data_AF-A0A3C0ZXN1-F1
#
_entry.id   AF-A0A3C0ZXN1-F1
#
_cell.length_a   1.000
_cell.length_b   1.000
_cell.length_c   1.000
_cell.angle_alpha   90.00
_cell.angle_beta   90.00
_cell.angle_gamma   90.00
#
_symmetry.space_group_name_H-M   'P 1'
#
loop_
_entity.id
_entity.type
_entity.pdbx_description
1 polymer ?
#
loop_
_entity_poly.entity_id
_entity_poly.type
_entity_poly.pdbx_seq_one_letter_code
_entity_poly.pdbx_strand_id
1 'polypeptide(L)'
;MMAERKIQAVPSTSAGRLFDAVSAMLGICRESTYEGEASIELEFAAERYAQKAGCHGTGYCSQQNGSQELPLRYMATSRLFASLMSRRLLGEDPEKLAYDFHEGLADLIVEACIRISGETGIRTAALTGGCFQNRLLLS
;
A
#
# COMPACT_ATOMS: atom_id res chain seq x y z
N MET A 1 -22.19 14.82 -0.23
CA MET A 1 -20.95 15.31 -0.90
C MET A 1 -20.98 14.96 -2.40
N MET A 2 -20.19 15.60 -3.29
CA MET A 2 -20.25 15.35 -4.76
C MET A 2 -19.97 13.88 -5.14
N ALA A 3 -19.07 13.22 -4.41
CA ALA A 3 -18.74 11.80 -4.61
C ALA A 3 -19.94 10.86 -4.39
N GLU A 4 -20.73 11.08 -3.32
CA GLU A 4 -21.95 10.30 -3.05
C GLU A 4 -23.00 10.47 -4.15
N ARG A 5 -23.02 11.65 -4.78
CA ARG A 5 -23.91 11.98 -5.90
C ARG A 5 -23.33 11.57 -7.27
N LYS A 6 -22.14 10.95 -7.29
CA LYS A 6 -21.40 10.54 -8.51
C LYS A 6 -21.19 11.67 -9.51
N ILE A 7 -21.09 12.92 -9.03
CA ILE A 7 -20.80 14.08 -9.89
C ILE A 7 -19.29 14.19 -10.00
N GLN A 8 -18.75 14.02 -11.21
CA GLN A 8 -17.30 14.07 -11.49
C GLN A 8 -16.45 13.12 -10.61
N ALA A 9 -17.05 12.02 -10.15
CA ALA A 9 -16.40 11.01 -9.32
C ALA A 9 -16.33 9.68 -10.07
N VAL A 10 -15.18 9.41 -10.69
CA VAL A 10 -14.94 8.18 -11.45
C VAL A 10 -14.28 7.15 -10.51
N PRO A 11 -14.85 5.94 -10.36
CA PRO A 11 -14.22 4.88 -9.57
C PRO A 11 -12.89 4.46 -10.21
N SER A 12 -11.89 4.18 -9.37
CA SER A 12 -10.56 3.75 -9.81
C SER A 12 -10.04 2.63 -8.92
N THR A 13 -9.33 1.68 -9.52
CA THR A 13 -8.56 0.63 -8.84
C THR A 13 -7.05 0.87 -8.97
N SER A 14 -6.64 2.11 -9.24
CA SER A 14 -5.24 2.48 -9.42
C SER A 14 -4.46 2.33 -8.12
N ALA A 15 -3.37 1.54 -8.16
CA ALA A 15 -2.42 1.47 -7.06
C ALA A 15 -1.76 2.83 -6.80
N GLY A 16 -1.38 3.59 -7.84
CA GLY A 16 -0.83 4.93 -7.66
C GLY A 16 -1.76 5.88 -6.90
N ARG A 17 -3.08 5.82 -7.16
CA ARG A 17 -4.07 6.59 -6.39
C ARG A 17 -4.19 6.13 -4.93
N LEU A 18 -3.96 4.86 -4.65
CA LEU A 18 -3.87 4.35 -3.28
C LEU A 18 -2.63 4.91 -2.56
N PHE A 19 -1.47 4.93 -3.21
CA PHE A 19 -0.25 5.55 -2.68
C PHE A 19 -0.47 7.03 -2.37
N ASP A 20 -1.02 7.79 -3.32
CA ASP A 20 -1.30 9.22 -3.14
C ASP A 20 -2.24 9.46 -1.96
N ALA A 21 -3.29 8.63 -1.81
CA ALA A 21 -4.23 8.72 -0.69
C ALA A 21 -3.56 8.44 0.67
N VAL A 22 -2.68 7.44 0.74
CA VAL A 22 -1.92 7.12 1.96
C VAL A 22 -0.95 8.27 2.30
N SER A 23 -0.24 8.80 1.30
CA SER A 23 0.68 9.92 1.47
C SER A 23 -0.03 11.16 2.04
N ALA A 24 -1.19 11.51 1.50
CA ALA A 24 -2.01 12.62 1.99
C ALA A 24 -2.54 12.35 3.41
N MET A 25 -3.01 11.13 3.69
CA MET A 25 -3.53 10.73 5.00
C MET A 25 -2.46 10.78 6.09
N LEU A 26 -1.24 10.33 5.79
CA LEU A 26 -0.11 10.41 6.71
C LEU A 26 0.42 11.84 6.86
N GLY A 27 0.06 12.74 5.94
CA GLY A 27 0.51 14.13 5.93
C GLY A 27 1.92 14.31 5.36
N ILE A 28 2.36 13.39 4.50
CA ILE A 28 3.67 13.42 3.84
C ILE A 28 3.60 14.34 2.62
N CYS A 29 2.68 14.07 1.68
CA CYS A 29 2.40 14.93 0.55
C CYS A 29 0.88 15.12 0.42
N ARG A 30 0.40 16.35 0.62
CA ARG A 30 -1.03 16.69 0.50
C ARG A 30 -1.40 17.26 -0.87
N GLU A 31 -0.43 17.86 -1.54
CA GLU A 31 -0.60 18.50 -2.84
C GLU A 31 0.59 18.13 -3.71
N SER A 32 0.31 17.49 -4.85
CA SER A 32 1.32 17.14 -5.83
C SER A 32 1.43 18.24 -6.89
N THR A 33 2.66 18.59 -7.22
CA THR A 33 3.10 19.49 -8.28
C THR A 33 3.46 18.75 -9.57
N TYR A 34 3.75 17.44 -9.50
CA TYR A 34 3.95 16.57 -10.66
C TYR A 34 3.36 15.17 -10.47
N GLU A 35 3.26 14.41 -11.56
CA GLU A 35 2.72 13.05 -11.53
C GLU A 35 3.65 12.10 -10.77
N GLY A 36 3.11 11.41 -9.77
CA GLY A 36 3.85 10.45 -8.95
C GLY A 36 4.54 11.04 -7.73
N GLU A 37 4.55 12.37 -7.53
CA GLU A 37 5.22 13.02 -6.40
C GLU A 37 4.83 12.44 -5.05
N ALA A 38 3.52 12.37 -4.75
CA ALA A 38 3.04 11.87 -3.47
C ALA A 38 3.43 10.40 -3.22
N SER A 39 3.49 9.59 -4.28
CA SER A 39 3.94 8.20 -4.22
C SER A 39 5.45 8.09 -3.96
N ILE A 40 6.26 8.95 -4.60
CA ILE A 40 7.72 9.02 -4.42
C ILE A 40 8.08 9.50 -3.01
N GLU A 41 7.43 10.56 -2.53
CA GLU A 41 7.65 11.08 -1.18
C GLU A 41 7.29 10.05 -0.09
N LEU A 42 6.23 9.25 -0.34
CA LEU A 42 5.85 8.16 0.55
C LEU A 42 6.91 7.06 0.60
N GLU A 43 7.51 6.71 -0.54
CA GLU A 43 8.63 5.77 -0.62
C GLU A 43 9.84 6.28 0.16
N PHE A 44 10.26 7.52 -0.06
CA PHE A 44 11.39 8.10 0.68
C PHE A 44 11.15 8.16 2.19
N ALA A 45 9.91 8.44 2.62
CA ALA A 45 9.56 8.39 4.04
C ALA A 45 9.75 6.97 4.61
N ALA A 46 9.29 5.96 3.90
CA ALA A 46 9.46 4.56 4.28
C ALA A 46 10.94 4.13 4.31
N GLU A 47 11.73 4.53 3.31
CA GLU A 47 13.18 4.24 3.26
C GLU A 47 13.92 4.89 4.43
N ARG A 48 13.60 6.15 4.78
CA ARG A 48 14.20 6.83 5.94
C ARG A 48 13.90 6.10 7.24
N TYR A 49 12.67 5.59 7.42
CA TYR A 49 12.34 4.77 8.58
C TYR A 49 13.15 3.48 8.60
N ALA A 50 13.19 2.75 7.48
CA ALA A 50 13.91 1.48 7.36
C ALA A 50 15.40 1.63 7.73
N GLN A 51 16.04 2.68 7.22
CA GLN A 51 17.43 3.01 7.54
C GLN A 51 17.63 3.32 9.03
N LYS A 52 16.77 4.16 9.63
CA LYS A 52 16.84 4.51 11.06
C LYS A 52 16.63 3.32 11.98
N ALA A 53 15.68 2.45 11.63
CA ALA A 53 15.31 1.29 12.43
C ALA A 53 16.24 0.08 12.21
N GLY A 54 17.17 0.16 11.24
CA GLY A 54 18.02 -0.95 10.84
C GLY A 54 17.27 -2.09 10.16
N CYS A 55 16.03 -1.84 9.74
CA CYS A 55 15.17 -2.80 9.05
C CYS A 55 15.63 -2.93 7.60
N HIS A 56 16.52 -3.87 7.32
CA HIS A 56 16.94 -4.21 5.96
C HIS A 56 16.19 -5.48 5.51
N GLY A 57 14.93 -5.31 5.11
CA GLY A 57 14.13 -6.36 4.47
C GLY A 57 13.49 -7.42 5.39
N THR A 58 12.25 -7.74 5.02
CA THR A 58 11.35 -8.83 5.45
C THR A 58 11.29 -9.09 6.95
N GLY A 59 10.50 -8.27 7.64
CA GLY A 59 10.25 -8.45 9.05
C GLY A 59 8.90 -7.96 9.53
N TYR A 60 7.95 -7.63 8.64
CA TYR A 60 6.58 -7.45 9.08
C TYR A 60 5.91 -8.81 9.31
N CYS A 61 5.95 -9.27 10.56
CA CYS A 61 5.03 -10.31 11.03
C CYS A 61 3.63 -9.72 11.05
N SER A 62 2.89 -9.89 9.95
CA SER A 62 1.46 -9.66 9.89
C SER A 62 0.78 -10.34 11.09
N GLN A 63 0.33 -9.53 12.06
CA GLN A 63 -0.68 -9.97 13.01
C GLN A 63 -1.96 -10.12 12.20
N GLN A 64 -2.23 -11.34 11.75
CA GLN A 64 -3.44 -11.67 11.00
C GLN A 64 -4.68 -11.35 11.86
N ASN A 65 -5.25 -10.17 11.64
CA ASN A 65 -6.57 -9.85 12.14
C ASN A 65 -7.61 -10.35 11.14
N GLY A 66 -8.01 -11.61 11.30
CA GLY A 66 -9.21 -12.22 10.72
C GLY A 66 -9.31 -12.11 9.21
N SER A 67 -8.84 -13.14 8.50
CA SER A 67 -9.09 -13.34 7.08
C SER A 67 -10.60 -13.46 6.85
N GLN A 68 -11.23 -12.38 6.41
CA GLN A 68 -12.47 -12.50 5.67
C GLN A 68 -12.08 -12.96 4.28
N GLU A 69 -12.55 -14.13 3.85
CA GLU A 69 -12.33 -14.62 2.50
C GLU A 69 -12.89 -13.61 1.50
N LEU A 70 -11.99 -12.82 0.90
CA LEU A 70 -12.32 -11.99 -0.25
C LEU A 70 -12.23 -12.87 -1.51
N PRO A 71 -13.10 -12.66 -2.51
CA PRO A 71 -12.94 -13.32 -3.80
C PRO A 71 -11.53 -13.00 -4.34
N LEU A 72 -10.90 -13.95 -5.04
CA LEU A 72 -9.54 -13.80 -5.59
C LEU A 72 -9.26 -12.48 -6.30
N ARG A 73 -10.31 -11.87 -6.87
CA ARG A 73 -10.24 -10.64 -7.66
C ARG A 73 -10.06 -9.38 -6.81
N TYR A 74 -10.08 -9.47 -5.49
CA TYR A 74 -10.04 -8.33 -4.58
C TYR A 74 -8.93 -8.49 -3.54
N MET A 75 -8.16 -7.41 -3.35
CA MET A 75 -7.21 -7.25 -2.25
C MET A 75 -7.83 -6.37 -1.16
N ALA A 76 -7.51 -6.65 0.10
CA ALA A 76 -8.05 -5.94 1.26
C ALA A 76 -7.40 -4.55 1.50
N THR A 77 -7.17 -3.77 0.44
CA THR A 77 -6.47 -2.47 0.53
C THR A 77 -7.20 -1.45 1.40
N SER A 78 -8.53 -1.54 1.48
CA SER A 78 -9.34 -0.73 2.41
C SER A 78 -9.05 -1.04 3.88
N ARG A 79 -8.79 -2.30 4.22
CA ARG A 79 -8.42 -2.71 5.58
C ARG A 79 -7.01 -2.23 5.93
N LEU A 80 -6.07 -2.36 4.99
CA LEU A 80 -4.73 -1.80 5.15
C LEU A 80 -4.79 -0.30 5.41
N PHE A 81 -5.51 0.45 4.56
CA PHE A 81 -5.71 1.89 4.73
C PHE A 81 -6.34 2.26 6.08
N ALA A 82 -7.42 1.56 6.47
CA ALA A 82 -8.11 1.80 7.74
C ALA A 82 -7.21 1.54 8.94
N SER A 83 -6.42 0.47 8.93
CA SER A 83 -5.44 0.14 9.97
C SER A 83 -4.41 1.25 10.13
N LEU A 84 -3.82 1.71 9.02
CA LEU A 84 -2.85 2.81 9.02
C LEU A 84 -3.47 4.11 9.55
N MET A 85 -4.71 4.42 9.14
CA MET A 85 -5.43 5.60 9.62
C MET A 85 -5.69 5.55 11.14
N SER A 86 -6.15 4.41 11.67
CA SER A 86 -6.36 4.24 13.11
C SER A 86 -5.07 4.44 13.90
N ARG A 87 -3.96 3.86 13.42
CA ARG A 87 -2.63 4.01 14.02
C ARG A 87 -2.10 5.45 13.92
N ARG A 88 -2.38 6.12 12.80
CA ARG A 88 -2.07 7.54 12.63
C ARG A 88 -2.80 8.42 13.64
N LEU A 89 -4.08 8.14 13.90
CA LEU A 89 -4.89 8.86 14.89
C LEU A 89 -4.40 8.63 16.33
N LEU A 90 -3.73 7.51 16.60
CA LEU A 90 -3.06 7.24 17.88
C LEU A 90 -1.69 7.94 18.02
N GLY A 91 -1.27 8.71 17.01
CA GLY A 91 -0.03 9.49 17.04
C GLY A 91 1.22 8.72 16.61
N GLU A 92 1.07 7.58 15.94
CA GLU A 92 2.23 6.85 15.40
C GLU A 92 2.98 7.66 14.33
N ASP A 93 4.29 7.42 14.26
CA ASP A 93 5.23 8.07 13.33
C ASP A 93 4.80 7.82 11.88
N PRO A 94 4.59 8.88 11.07
CA PRO A 94 4.17 8.71 9.68
C PRO A 94 5.23 8.04 8.81
N GLU A 95 6.54 8.14 9.11
CA GLU A 95 7.57 7.42 8.36
C GLU A 95 7.48 5.91 8.61
N LYS A 96 7.23 5.51 9.86
CA LYS A 96 6.92 4.11 10.20
C LYS A 96 5.68 3.61 9.47
N LEU A 97 4.59 4.38 9.49
CA LEU A 97 3.34 3.98 8.84
C LEU A 97 3.48 3.90 7.31
N ALA A 98 4.31 4.76 6.72
CA ALA A 98 4.68 4.64 5.31
C ALA A 98 5.40 3.32 5.04
N TYR A 99 6.36 2.93 5.89
CA TYR A 99 7.04 1.64 5.78
C TYR A 99 6.06 0.46 5.92
N ASP A 100 5.21 0.46 6.94
CA ASP A 100 4.22 -0.59 7.16
C ASP A 100 3.18 -0.68 6.02
N PHE A 101 2.90 0.42 5.32
CA PHE A 101 2.06 0.40 4.12
C PHE A 101 2.72 -0.39 2.99
N HIS A 102 4.01 -0.18 2.74
CA HIS A 102 4.74 -0.88 1.66
C HIS A 102 4.82 -2.38 1.97
N GLU A 103 5.19 -2.76 3.20
CA GLU A 103 5.20 -4.16 3.64
C GLU A 103 3.81 -4.79 3.51
N GLY A 104 2.78 -4.12 4.04
CA GLY A 104 1.41 -4.63 4.00
C GLY A 104 0.85 -4.76 2.58
N LEU A 105 1.25 -3.88 1.65
CA LEU A 105 0.86 -4.00 0.26
C LEU A 105 1.61 -5.14 -0.45
N ALA A 106 2.90 -5.30 -0.19
CA ALA A 106 3.69 -6.43 -0.70
C ALA A 106 3.09 -7.76 -0.24
N ASP A 107 2.73 -7.89 1.03
CA ASP A 107 2.05 -9.07 1.59
C ASP A 107 0.74 -9.38 0.85
N LEU A 108 -0.11 -8.36 0.61
CA LEU A 108 -1.35 -8.54 -0.13
C LEU A 108 -1.12 -9.02 -1.57
N ILE A 109 -0.07 -8.52 -2.24
CA ILE A 109 0.30 -8.94 -3.59
C ILE A 109 0.78 -10.39 -3.58
N VAL A 110 1.66 -10.75 -2.64
CA VAL A 110 2.19 -12.11 -2.50
C VAL A 110 1.07 -13.10 -2.18
N GLU A 111 0.18 -12.77 -1.26
CA GLU A 111 -0.99 -13.60 -0.92
C GLU A 111 -1.85 -13.83 -2.16
N ALA A 112 -2.15 -12.78 -2.93
CA ALA A 112 -2.92 -12.90 -4.16
C ALA A 112 -2.22 -13.83 -5.18
N CYS A 113 -0.91 -13.66 -5.38
CA CYS A 113 -0.12 -14.51 -6.27
C CYS A 113 -0.12 -15.98 -5.83
N ILE A 114 0.05 -16.26 -4.53
CA ILE A 114 0.03 -17.62 -3.97
C ILE A 114 -1.34 -18.27 -4.20
N ARG A 115 -2.43 -17.54 -3.91
CA ARG A 115 -3.80 -18.04 -4.10
C ARG A 115 -4.09 -18.35 -5.57
N ILE A 116 -3.74 -17.43 -6.48
CA ILE A 116 -3.89 -17.64 -7.93
C ILE A 116 -3.06 -18.84 -8.40
N SER A 117 -1.84 -19.00 -7.88
CA SER A 117 -0.98 -20.15 -8.19
C SER A 117 -1.63 -21.46 -7.76
N GLY A 118 -2.23 -21.50 -6.56
CA GLY A 118 -2.93 -22.65 -6.03
C GLY A 118 -4.13 -23.09 -6.89
N GLU A 119 -4.90 -22.14 -7.42
CA GLU A 119 -6.07 -22.44 -8.24
C GLU A 119 -5.75 -22.74 -9.72
N THR A 120 -4.70 -22.14 -10.27
CA THR A 120 -4.39 -22.22 -11.71
C THR A 120 -3.20 -23.11 -12.05
N GLY A 121 -2.34 -23.42 -11.07
CA GLY A 121 -1.05 -24.09 -11.27
C GLY A 121 0.03 -23.20 -11.88
N ILE A 122 -0.26 -21.93 -12.21
CA ILE A 122 0.73 -20.98 -12.74
C ILE A 122 1.74 -20.66 -11.63
N ARG A 123 3.04 -20.82 -11.91
CA ARG A 123 4.12 -20.63 -10.90
C ARG A 123 4.99 -19.40 -11.13
N THR A 124 4.68 -18.61 -12.15
CA THR A 124 5.47 -17.45 -12.55
C THR A 124 4.61 -16.20 -12.49
N ALA A 125 5.05 -15.20 -11.74
CA ALA A 125 4.44 -13.87 -11.70
C ALA A 125 5.39 -12.87 -12.38
N ALA A 126 4.83 -11.95 -13.17
CA ALA A 126 5.56 -10.83 -13.73
C ALA A 126 5.05 -9.53 -13.10
N LEU A 127 5.96 -8.76 -12.49
CA LEU A 127 5.66 -7.47 -11.89
C LEU A 127 6.00 -6.36 -12.88
N THR A 128 5.03 -5.48 -13.17
CA THR A 128 5.17 -4.41 -14.18
C THR A 128 4.26 -3.23 -13.84
N GLY A 129 4.52 -2.07 -14.45
CA GLY A 129 3.81 -0.81 -14.22
C GLY A 129 4.55 0.14 -13.28
N GLY A 130 4.14 1.41 -13.27
CA GLY A 130 4.87 2.50 -12.60
C GLY A 130 5.06 2.30 -11.10
N CYS A 131 4.11 1.67 -10.40
CA CYS A 131 4.23 1.40 -8.96
C CYS A 131 5.39 0.47 -8.61
N PHE A 132 5.84 -0.40 -9.53
CA PHE A 132 7.01 -1.25 -9.30
C PHE A 132 8.34 -0.57 -9.65
N GLN A 133 8.34 0.74 -9.93
CA GLN A 133 9.58 1.53 -9.82
C GLN A 133 9.98 1.73 -8.35
N ASN A 134 9.03 1.53 -7.43
CA ASN A 134 9.25 1.57 -5.99
C ASN A 134 10.12 0.40 -5.55
N ARG A 135 11.27 0.71 -4.96
CA ARG A 135 12.29 -0.28 -4.59
C ARG A 135 11.86 -1.14 -3.42
N LEU A 136 11.06 -0.60 -2.49
CA LEU A 136 10.56 -1.32 -1.32
C LEU A 136 9.57 -2.41 -1.71
N LEU A 137 8.85 -2.28 -2.83
CA LEU A 137 7.99 -3.34 -3.35
C LEU A 137 8.76 -4.47 -4.07
N LEU A 138 10.05 -4.27 -4.34
CA LEU A 138 10.90 -5.23 -5.07
C LEU A 138 12.01 -5.84 -4.21
N SER A 139 12.14 -5.41 -2.95
CA SER A 139 13.14 -5.88 -1.98
C SER A 139 12.58 -6.97 -1.09
#